data_AF-A0A935WDF7-F1
#
_entry.id   AF-A0A935WDF7-F1
#
_cell.length_a   1.000
_cell.length_b   1.000
_cell.length_c   1.000
_cell.angle_alpha   90.00
_cell.angle_beta   90.00
_cell.angle_gamma   90.00
#
_symmetry.space_group_name_H-M   'P 1'
#
loop_
_entity.id
_entity.type
_entity.pdbx_description
1 polymer ?
#
loop_
_entity_poly.entity_id
_entity_poly.type
_entity_poly.pdbx_seq_one_letter_code
_entity_poly.pdbx_strand_id
1 'polypeptide(L)'
;MRNLTRLGYRRLLKAGIRIYEWDGVMIHAKTCVADGRWARIGTSNINAASLLGNFELDLVIEDKQLARALEAQYRRDMAGSLEVVQHPRNAPRALQRVVPSRLVPAERGRSALTRSSRELRHRAMVGARRLINAAFRSLFGPASVVLVLLGVLFLVFPRWMGLGVGVLCLWFAVAAGIQAWWERSP
;
A
#
# COMPACT_ATOMS: atom_id res chain seq x y z
N MET A 1 18.87 9.39 0.37
CA MET A 1 17.50 8.84 0.27
C MET A 1 16.35 9.85 0.45
N ARG A 2 16.56 11.11 0.89
CA ARG A 2 15.51 12.16 1.03
C ARG A 2 14.70 12.49 -0.24
N ASN A 3 15.19 12.18 -1.43
CA ASN A 3 14.61 12.65 -2.69
C ASN A 3 13.44 11.79 -3.23
N LEU A 4 13.36 10.50 -2.89
CA LEU A 4 12.32 9.60 -3.42
C LEU A 4 10.94 9.86 -2.78
N THR A 5 10.89 10.09 -1.47
CA THR A 5 9.64 10.40 -0.73
C THR A 5 8.98 11.70 -1.25
N ARG A 6 9.79 12.69 -1.64
CA ARG A 6 9.30 13.99 -2.13
C ARG A 6 8.68 13.95 -3.54
N LEU A 7 8.81 12.84 -4.28
CA LEU A 7 8.11 12.67 -5.57
C LEU A 7 6.59 12.72 -5.40
N GLY A 8 6.07 12.11 -4.33
CA GLY A 8 4.63 12.10 -4.01
C GLY A 8 4.10 13.48 -3.60
N TYR A 9 4.93 14.31 -2.98
CA TYR A 9 4.52 15.63 -2.47
C TYR A 9 4.09 16.56 -3.58
N ARG A 10 4.63 16.41 -4.80
CA ARG A 10 4.38 17.36 -5.87
C ARG A 10 2.89 17.48 -6.21
N ARG A 11 2.19 16.35 -6.29
CA ARG A 11 0.75 16.29 -6.58
C ARG A 11 -0.10 16.84 -5.42
N LEU A 12 0.30 16.53 -4.18
CA LEU A 12 -0.41 16.98 -2.98
C LEU A 12 -0.31 18.50 -2.79
N LEU A 13 0.90 19.05 -2.89
CA LEU A 13 1.14 20.50 -2.80
C LEU A 13 0.40 21.27 -3.91
N LYS A 14 0.34 20.73 -5.14
CA LYS A 14 -0.46 21.33 -6.23
C LYS A 14 -1.97 21.33 -5.95
N ALA A 15 -2.45 20.40 -5.13
CA ALA A 15 -3.84 20.34 -4.70
C ALA A 15 -4.13 21.24 -3.47
N GLY A 16 -3.16 22.04 -3.02
CA GLY A 16 -3.29 22.93 -1.86
C GLY A 16 -3.06 22.23 -0.51
N ILE A 17 -2.55 20.99 -0.51
CA ILE A 17 -2.23 20.28 0.73
C ILE A 17 -0.90 20.82 1.27
N ARG A 18 -0.88 21.25 2.52
CA ARG A 18 0.33 21.67 3.24
C ARG A 18 1.03 20.44 3.80
N ILE A 19 2.35 20.37 3.65
CA ILE A 19 3.15 19.23 4.08
C ILE A 19 4.24 19.76 5.01
N TYR A 20 4.40 19.10 6.14
CA TYR A 20 5.42 19.42 7.13
C TYR A 20 6.33 18.21 7.33
N GLU A 21 7.64 18.43 7.32
CA GLU A 21 8.64 17.42 7.64
C GLU A 21 9.18 17.67 9.06
N TRP A 22 9.12 16.65 9.90
CA TRP A 22 9.66 16.70 11.26
C TRP A 22 11.18 16.91 11.22
N ASP A 23 11.68 17.87 12.02
CA ASP A 23 13.11 18.22 12.09
C ASP A 23 13.83 17.61 13.31
N GLY A 24 13.11 16.88 14.17
CA GLY A 24 13.70 16.16 15.29
C GLY A 24 14.21 14.75 14.92
N VAL A 25 14.60 13.99 15.95
CA VAL A 25 15.26 12.68 15.78
C VAL A 25 14.36 11.64 15.09
N MET A 26 13.10 11.51 15.51
CA MET A 26 12.15 10.54 14.94
C MET A 26 10.71 10.95 15.30
N ILE A 27 9.79 10.77 14.36
CA ILE A 27 8.35 10.75 14.64
C ILE A 27 7.75 9.46 14.07
N HIS A 28 7.16 8.63 14.92
CA HIS A 28 6.57 7.34 14.54
C HIS A 28 5.04 7.32 14.70
N ALA A 29 4.44 8.48 14.99
CA ALA A 29 3.00 8.63 15.12
C ALA A 29 2.30 8.36 13.77
N LYS A 30 1.24 7.55 13.81
CA LYS A 30 0.39 7.21 12.67
C LYS A 30 -1.04 7.49 13.07
N THR A 31 -1.33 8.78 13.15
CA THR A 31 -2.59 9.31 13.66
C THR A 31 -3.23 10.21 12.61
N CYS A 32 -4.56 10.24 12.58
CA CYS A 32 -5.33 11.15 11.74
C CYS A 32 -6.49 11.71 12.54
N VAL A 33 -6.74 13.01 12.40
CA VAL A 33 -7.89 13.69 13.02
C VAL A 33 -8.66 14.42 11.93
N ALA A 34 -9.98 14.34 11.98
CA ALA A 34 -10.87 15.09 11.09
C ALA A 34 -11.93 15.84 11.90
N ASP A 35 -12.09 17.13 11.56
CA ASP A 35 -13.13 18.04 12.08
C ASP A 35 -13.22 18.13 13.62
N GLY A 36 -12.14 17.79 14.34
CA GLY A 36 -12.13 17.74 15.81
C GLY A 36 -13.14 16.76 16.42
N ARG A 37 -13.59 15.76 15.64
CA ARG A 37 -14.62 14.79 16.04
C ARG A 37 -14.22 13.34 15.81
N TRP A 38 -13.44 13.11 14.77
CA TRP A 38 -13.07 11.77 14.35
C TRP A 38 -11.56 11.63 14.47
N ALA A 39 -11.13 10.51 15.04
CA ALA A 39 -9.74 10.17 15.23
C ALA A 39 -9.43 8.75 14.75
N ARG A 40 -8.24 8.58 14.20
CA ARG A 40 -7.63 7.28 13.94
C ARG A 40 -6.27 7.20 14.58
N ILE A 41 -5.97 6.07 15.20
CA ILE A 41 -4.66 5.71 15.76
C ILE A 41 -4.38 4.27 15.35
N GLY A 42 -3.18 3.98 14.85
CA GLY A 42 -2.84 2.61 14.51
C GLY A 42 -1.42 2.40 14.06
N THR A 43 -1.17 1.22 13.48
CA THR A 43 0.13 0.82 12.95
C THR A 43 0.26 1.07 11.45
N SER A 44 -0.86 1.31 10.77
CA SER A 44 -0.91 1.53 9.32
C SER A 44 -0.21 2.81 8.88
N ASN A 45 0.68 2.68 7.90
CA ASN A 45 1.25 3.79 7.15
C ASN A 45 0.33 4.19 5.98
N ILE A 46 0.42 5.45 5.53
CA ILE A 46 -0.29 5.92 4.31
C ILE A 46 0.51 5.54 3.07
N ASN A 47 0.70 4.24 2.86
CA ASN A 47 1.31 3.70 1.64
C ASN A 47 0.53 2.46 1.17
N ALA A 48 0.62 2.16 -0.13
CA ALA A 48 -0.17 1.08 -0.73
C ALA A 48 0.13 -0.29 -0.11
N ALA A 49 1.38 -0.55 0.27
CA ALA A 49 1.79 -1.82 0.87
C ALA A 49 1.13 -2.04 2.24
N SER A 50 1.15 -1.04 3.13
CA SER A 50 0.54 -1.12 4.46
C SER A 50 -1.00 -1.19 4.37
N LEU A 51 -1.60 -0.50 3.40
CA LEU A 51 -3.05 -0.52 3.18
C LEU A 51 -3.58 -1.81 2.54
N LEU A 52 -2.77 -2.56 1.79
CA LEU A 52 -3.22 -3.70 0.97
C LEU A 52 -2.64 -5.05 1.40
N GLY A 53 -1.47 -5.09 2.04
CA GLY A 53 -0.73 -6.33 2.27
C GLY A 53 -0.31 -6.60 3.71
N ASN A 54 -0.15 -5.57 4.55
CA ASN A 54 0.35 -5.77 5.91
C ASN A 54 -0.79 -6.12 6.89
N PHE A 55 -0.45 -6.91 7.91
CA PHE A 55 -1.30 -7.09 9.09
C PHE A 55 -1.17 -5.87 9.99
N GLU A 56 -2.04 -4.89 9.77
CA GLU A 56 -2.08 -3.66 10.55
C GLU A 56 -3.34 -3.60 11.44
N LEU A 57 -3.23 -2.90 12.57
CA LEU A 57 -4.35 -2.61 13.45
C LEU A 57 -4.56 -1.10 13.54
N ASP A 58 -5.79 -0.67 13.28
CA ASP A 58 -6.23 0.71 13.41
C ASP A 58 -7.49 0.80 14.25
N LEU A 59 -7.48 1.72 15.21
CA LEU A 59 -8.65 2.14 15.96
C LEU A 59 -9.21 3.41 15.33
N VAL A 60 -10.50 3.40 15.06
CA VAL A 60 -11.25 4.54 14.54
C VAL A 60 -12.31 4.91 15.58
N ILE A 61 -12.23 6.13 16.07
CA ILE A 61 -13.01 6.58 17.22
C ILE A 61 -13.67 7.91 16.88
N GLU A 62 -14.99 8.00 17.03
CA GLU A 62 -15.73 9.25 16.95
C GLU A 62 -15.98 9.79 18.36
N ASP A 63 -14.98 10.48 18.89
CA ASP A 63 -15.06 11.15 20.18
C ASP A 63 -14.39 12.53 20.11
N LYS A 64 -15.12 13.56 20.57
CA LYS A 64 -14.67 14.95 20.50
C LYS A 64 -13.48 15.23 21.42
N GLN A 65 -13.44 14.59 22.59
CA GLN A 65 -12.39 14.84 23.57
C GLN A 65 -11.06 14.27 23.07
N LEU A 66 -11.07 13.02 22.60
CA LEU A 66 -9.92 12.36 22.00
C LEU A 66 -9.45 13.09 20.73
N ALA A 67 -10.37 13.42 19.82
CA ALA A 67 -10.03 14.10 18.58
C ALA A 67 -9.35 15.45 18.84
N ARG A 68 -9.85 16.24 19.81
CA ARG A 68 -9.20 17.50 20.21
C ARG A 68 -7.84 17.29 20.86
N ALA A 69 -7.68 16.25 21.68
CA ALA A 69 -6.40 15.93 22.30
C ALA A 69 -5.33 15.58 21.24
N LEU A 70 -5.70 14.77 20.25
CA LEU A 70 -4.83 14.42 19.13
C LEU A 70 -4.58 15.60 18.20
N GLU A 71 -5.55 16.48 17.96
CA GLU A 71 -5.34 17.71 17.19
C GLU A 71 -4.34 18.62 17.90
N ALA A 72 -4.45 18.78 19.22
CA ALA A 72 -3.50 19.54 20.01
C ALA A 72 -2.09 18.93 19.96
N GLN A 73 -1.98 17.60 20.01
CA GLN A 73 -0.71 16.90 19.83
C GLN A 73 -0.13 17.16 18.44
N TYR A 74 -0.92 16.99 17.39
CA TYR A 74 -0.50 17.27 16.01
C TYR A 74 0.02 18.70 15.84
N ARG A 75 -0.65 19.70 16.44
CA ARG A 75 -0.18 21.10 16.37
C ARG A 75 1.15 21.31 17.09
N ARG A 76 1.40 20.60 18.20
CA ARG A 76 2.72 20.62 18.88
C ARG A 76 3.80 20.01 17.98
N ASP A 77 3.53 18.87 17.38
CA ASP A 77 4.47 18.20 16.47
C ASP A 77 4.73 19.06 15.22
N MET A 78 3.70 19.74 14.70
CA MET A 78 3.82 20.66 13.57
C MET A 78 4.72 21.87 13.91
N ALA A 79 4.71 22.36 15.16
CA ALA A 79 5.56 23.49 15.57
C ALA A 79 7.06 23.16 15.52
N GLY A 80 7.43 21.89 15.67
CA GLY A 80 8.81 21.37 15.49
C GLY A 80 9.09 20.86 14.07
N SER A 81 8.24 21.19 13.10
CA SER A 81 8.37 20.71 11.72
C SER A 81 8.57 21.85 10.72
N LEU A 82 9.29 21.56 9.63
CA LEU A 82 9.53 22.50 8.55
C LEU A 82 8.50 22.31 7.44
N GLU A 83 7.85 23.40 7.01
CA GLU A 83 6.91 23.36 5.89
C GLU A 83 7.64 23.13 4.57
N VAL A 84 7.18 22.15 3.79
CA VAL A 84 7.74 21.86 2.48
C VAL A 84 7.13 22.79 1.45
N VAL A 85 7.89 23.80 1.06
CA VAL A 85 7.52 24.72 -0.02
C VAL A 85 8.03 24.20 -1.36
N GLN A 86 7.13 24.15 -2.35
CA GLN A 86 7.52 23.82 -3.71
C GLN A 86 8.19 25.03 -4.36
N HIS A 87 9.52 25.08 -4.36
CA HIS A 87 10.22 26.05 -5.22
C HIS A 87 10.06 25.63 -6.68
N PRO A 88 9.67 26.53 -7.59
CA PRO A 88 9.75 26.27 -9.01
C PRO A 88 11.22 25.99 -9.33
N ARG A 89 11.57 24.73 -9.61
CA ARG A 89 12.85 24.44 -10.25
C ARG A 89 12.80 25.08 -11.63
N ASN A 90 13.75 25.95 -11.94
CA ASN A 90 14.02 26.43 -13.30
C ASN A 90 14.47 25.23 -14.16
N ALA A 91 13.53 24.35 -14.50
CA ALA A 91 13.74 23.30 -15.46
C ALA A 91 13.64 23.92 -16.87
N PRO A 92 14.55 23.57 -17.81
CA PRO A 92 14.49 24.04 -19.18
C PRO A 92 13.07 23.83 -19.76
N ARG A 93 12.54 24.88 -20.43
CA ARG A 93 11.16 24.94 -20.94
C ARG A 93 10.72 23.72 -21.77
N ALA A 94 11.67 22.97 -22.34
CA ALA A 94 11.42 21.76 -23.12
C ALA A 94 10.67 20.65 -22.35
N LEU A 95 10.90 20.49 -21.04
CA LEU A 95 10.25 19.44 -20.23
C LEU A 95 8.90 19.85 -19.63
N GLN A 96 8.52 21.13 -19.71
CA GLN A 96 7.24 21.61 -19.18
C GLN A 96 6.05 21.30 -20.12
N ARG A 97 6.30 20.98 -21.40
CA ARG A 97 5.25 20.69 -22.39
C ARG A 97 4.55 19.34 -22.22
N VAL A 98 5.10 18.41 -21.42
CA VAL A 98 4.54 17.05 -21.28
C VAL A 98 3.54 16.93 -20.12
N VAL A 99 3.31 18.00 -19.35
CA VAL A 99 2.33 17.98 -18.25
C VAL A 99 1.15 18.90 -18.59
N PRO A 100 -0.03 18.36 -18.94
CA PRO A 100 -1.20 19.20 -19.17
C PRO A 100 -1.53 19.97 -17.89
N SER A 101 -1.49 21.29 -18.00
CA SER A 101 -1.59 22.26 -16.89
C SER A 101 -3.01 22.80 -16.69
N ARG A 102 -4.05 22.13 -17.18
CA ARG A 102 -5.45 22.51 -16.90
C ARG A 102 -6.16 21.43 -16.09
N LEU A 103 -6.27 21.67 -14.79
CA LEU A 103 -7.47 21.32 -14.06
C LEU A 103 -8.28 22.62 -13.95
N VAL A 104 -9.45 22.62 -14.60
CA VAL A 104 -10.40 23.74 -14.60
C VAL A 104 -10.81 24.04 -13.15
N PRO A 105 -10.83 25.30 -12.70
CA PRO A 105 -11.35 25.65 -11.38
C PRO A 105 -12.83 25.30 -11.31
N ALA A 106 -13.21 24.37 -10.43
CA ALA A 106 -14.62 24.18 -10.10
C ALA A 106 -15.08 25.38 -9.27
N GLU A 107 -15.93 26.19 -9.87
CA GLU A 107 -16.69 27.31 -9.32
C GLU A 107 -17.19 27.04 -7.89
N ARG A 108 -17.03 28.04 -7.01
CA ARG A 108 -17.63 28.08 -5.68
C ARG A 108 -19.14 28.28 -5.79
N GLY A 109 -19.88 27.19 -5.96
CA GLY A 109 -21.33 27.16 -5.77
C GLY A 109 -21.68 26.69 -4.36
N ARG A 110 -22.32 27.56 -3.56
CA ARG A 110 -23.05 27.14 -2.36
C ARG A 110 -24.17 26.19 -2.78
N SER A 111 -24.12 24.91 -2.38
CA SER A 111 -25.30 24.04 -2.39
C SER A 111 -25.17 22.89 -1.37
N ALA A 112 -26.32 22.40 -0.95
CA ALA A 112 -26.61 21.53 0.17
C ALA A 112 -25.66 20.33 0.38
N LEU A 113 -25.48 19.97 1.66
CA LEU A 113 -24.82 18.76 2.17
C LEU A 113 -25.36 17.49 1.50
N THR A 114 -24.84 17.17 0.31
CA THR A 114 -25.03 15.89 -0.35
C THR A 114 -23.92 14.96 0.14
N ARG A 115 -24.33 13.79 0.67
CA ARG A 115 -23.44 12.75 1.23
C ARG A 115 -22.19 12.58 0.36
N SER A 116 -21.04 12.84 0.97
CA SER A 116 -19.76 13.02 0.27
C SER A 116 -19.31 11.73 -0.42
N SER A 117 -18.85 11.83 -1.67
CA SER A 117 -18.22 10.75 -2.45
C SER A 117 -17.04 10.07 -1.73
N ARG A 118 -16.53 10.65 -0.65
CA ARG A 118 -15.53 10.06 0.26
C ARG A 118 -16.11 8.88 1.07
N GLU A 119 -17.38 8.91 1.43
CA GLU A 119 -18.07 7.85 2.16
C GLU A 119 -18.30 6.62 1.26
N LEU A 120 -18.62 6.84 -0.02
CA LEU A 120 -18.66 5.78 -1.04
C LEU A 120 -17.31 5.11 -1.26
N ARG A 121 -16.21 5.88 -1.29
CA ARG A 121 -14.85 5.32 -1.42
C ARG A 121 -14.43 4.53 -0.18
N HIS A 122 -14.85 4.96 1.01
CA HIS A 122 -14.57 4.23 2.24
C HIS A 122 -15.30 2.88 2.27
N ARG A 123 -16.58 2.84 1.87
CA ARG A 123 -17.34 1.59 1.70
C ARG A 123 -16.81 0.71 0.57
N ALA A 124 -16.36 1.30 -0.53
CA ALA A 124 -15.73 0.56 -1.64
C ALA A 124 -14.43 -0.12 -1.21
N MET A 125 -13.61 0.54 -0.38
CA MET A 125 -12.39 -0.08 0.19
C MET A 125 -12.71 -1.22 1.16
N VAL A 126 -13.73 -1.08 2.01
CA VAL A 126 -14.20 -2.18 2.90
C VAL A 126 -14.76 -3.35 2.07
N GLY A 127 -15.44 -3.08 0.96
CA GLY A 127 -15.92 -4.08 0.01
C GLY A 127 -14.80 -4.80 -0.75
N ALA A 128 -13.79 -4.06 -1.22
CA ALA A 128 -12.61 -4.62 -1.86
C ALA A 128 -11.83 -5.57 -0.93
N ARG A 129 -11.76 -5.24 0.37
CA ARG A 129 -11.14 -6.11 1.40
C ARG A 129 -11.87 -7.45 1.56
N ARG A 130 -13.20 -7.48 1.44
CA ARG A 130 -13.98 -8.73 1.46
C ARG A 130 -13.74 -9.56 0.21
N LEU A 131 -13.63 -8.93 -0.96
CA LEU A 131 -13.35 -9.60 -2.23
C LEU A 131 -11.94 -10.18 -2.28
N ILE A 132 -10.92 -9.43 -1.86
CA ILE A 132 -9.53 -9.91 -1.81
C ILE A 132 -9.38 -11.06 -0.81
N ASN A 133 -9.97 -10.94 0.39
CA ASN A 133 -9.93 -12.02 1.37
C ASN A 133 -10.72 -13.26 0.93
N ALA A 134 -11.82 -13.08 0.19
CA ALA A 134 -12.54 -14.19 -0.44
C ALA A 134 -11.70 -14.85 -1.54
N ALA A 135 -10.99 -14.06 -2.35
CA ALA A 135 -10.08 -14.55 -3.38
C ALA A 135 -8.89 -15.34 -2.79
N PHE A 136 -8.31 -14.85 -1.69
CA PHE A 136 -7.27 -15.58 -0.98
C PHE A 136 -7.81 -16.87 -0.34
N ARG A 137 -9.03 -16.87 0.20
CA ARG A 137 -9.68 -18.10 0.69
C ARG A 137 -9.94 -19.10 -0.45
N SER A 138 -10.33 -18.63 -1.63
CA SER A 138 -10.54 -19.50 -2.79
C SER A 138 -9.24 -20.04 -3.39
N LEU A 139 -8.10 -19.38 -3.16
CA LEU A 139 -6.80 -19.84 -3.66
C LEU A 139 -6.11 -20.78 -2.64
N PHE A 140 -6.02 -20.35 -1.38
CA PHE A 140 -5.29 -21.08 -0.35
C PHE A 140 -6.06 -22.26 0.23
N GLY A 141 -7.40 -22.23 0.22
CA GLY A 141 -8.23 -23.35 0.66
C GLY A 141 -7.96 -24.62 -0.16
N PRO A 142 -8.21 -24.61 -1.48
CA PRO A 142 -7.92 -25.76 -2.34
C PRO A 142 -6.43 -26.15 -2.35
N ALA A 143 -5.51 -25.19 -2.35
CA ALA A 143 -4.08 -25.46 -2.29
C ALA A 143 -3.69 -26.23 -1.01
N SER A 144 -4.26 -25.87 0.15
CA SER A 144 -4.03 -26.58 1.40
C SER A 144 -4.54 -28.02 1.36
N VAL A 145 -5.70 -28.27 0.76
CA VAL A 145 -6.28 -29.61 0.61
C VAL A 145 -5.40 -30.47 -0.29
N VAL A 146 -4.93 -29.92 -1.42
CA VAL A 146 -4.02 -30.61 -2.33
C VAL A 146 -2.71 -30.99 -1.63
N LEU A 147 -2.12 -30.07 -0.84
CA LEU A 147 -0.89 -30.35 -0.09
C LEU A 147 -1.08 -31.44 0.97
N VAL A 148 -2.21 -31.43 1.68
CA VAL A 148 -2.53 -32.48 2.66
C VAL A 148 -2.71 -33.83 1.97
N LEU A 149 -3.46 -33.88 0.86
CA LEU A 149 -3.65 -35.12 0.09
C LEU A 149 -2.34 -35.66 -0.46
N LEU A 150 -1.48 -34.78 -0.97
CA LEU A 150 -0.14 -35.15 -1.42
C LEU A 150 0.68 -35.72 -0.26
N GLY A 151 0.68 -35.07 0.91
CA GLY A 151 1.36 -35.56 2.11
C GLY A 151 0.87 -36.94 2.57
N VAL A 152 -0.45 -37.16 2.57
CA VAL A 152 -1.05 -38.48 2.86
C VAL A 152 -0.59 -39.52 1.85
N LEU A 153 -0.56 -39.19 0.56
CA LEU A 153 -0.12 -40.11 -0.49
C LEU A 153 1.35 -40.53 -0.31
N PHE A 154 2.22 -39.60 0.12
CA PHE A 154 3.62 -39.90 0.46
C PHE A 154 3.77 -40.82 1.68
N LEU A 155 2.90 -40.66 2.68
CA LEU A 155 2.92 -41.52 3.87
C LEU A 155 2.38 -42.92 3.59
N VAL A 156 1.32 -43.05 2.79
CA VAL A 156 0.68 -44.34 2.47
C VAL A 156 1.45 -45.11 1.39
N PHE A 157 2.02 -44.41 0.40
CA PHE A 157 2.70 -45.02 -0.75
C PHE A 157 4.13 -44.49 -0.96
N PRO A 158 5.04 -44.62 0.03
CA PRO A 158 6.35 -43.98 -0.01
C PRO A 158 7.24 -44.48 -1.16
N ARG A 159 7.14 -45.77 -1.54
CA ARG A 159 7.97 -46.36 -2.61
C ARG A 159 7.61 -45.79 -3.99
N TRP A 160 6.32 -45.72 -4.30
CA TRP A 160 5.82 -45.22 -5.59
C TRP A 160 5.99 -43.71 -5.74
N MET A 161 5.72 -42.96 -4.66
CA MET A 161 5.98 -41.52 -4.62
C MET A 161 7.47 -41.20 -4.75
N GLY A 162 8.34 -41.94 -4.05
CA GLY A 162 9.78 -41.80 -4.16
C GLY A 162 10.32 -42.10 -5.57
N LEU A 163 9.81 -43.18 -6.21
CA LEU A 163 10.16 -43.50 -7.60
C LEU A 163 9.69 -42.39 -8.56
N GLY A 164 8.46 -41.90 -8.40
CA GLY A 164 7.93 -40.83 -9.24
C GLY A 164 8.75 -39.54 -9.13
N VAL A 165 9.08 -39.10 -7.92
CA VAL A 165 9.95 -37.94 -7.70
C VAL A 165 11.35 -38.18 -8.25
N GLY A 166 11.92 -39.37 -8.05
CA GLY A 166 13.24 -39.73 -8.56
C GLY A 166 13.32 -39.67 -10.09
N VAL A 167 12.33 -40.21 -10.80
CA VAL A 167 12.23 -40.14 -12.27
C VAL A 167 12.11 -38.69 -12.73
N LEU A 168 11.28 -37.88 -12.06
CA LEU A 168 11.12 -36.47 -12.39
C LEU A 168 12.42 -35.67 -12.20
N CYS A 169 13.12 -35.89 -11.09
CA CYS A 169 14.43 -35.27 -10.83
C CYS A 169 15.47 -35.68 -11.87
N LEU A 170 15.51 -36.97 -12.24
CA LEU A 170 16.41 -37.48 -13.27
C LEU A 170 16.11 -36.84 -14.64
N TRP A 171 14.83 -36.75 -15.00
CA TRP A 171 14.40 -36.07 -16.22
C TRP A 171 14.88 -34.62 -16.26
N PHE A 172 14.68 -33.87 -15.17
CA PHE A 172 15.14 -32.48 -15.07
C PHE A 172 16.66 -32.37 -15.19
N ALA A 173 17.40 -33.27 -14.53
CA ALA A 173 18.86 -33.29 -14.60
C ALA A 173 19.37 -33.55 -16.02
N VAL A 174 18.76 -34.50 -16.74
CA VAL A 174 19.09 -34.81 -18.14
C VAL A 174 18.74 -33.62 -19.04
N ALA A 175 17.56 -33.03 -18.89
CA ALA A 175 17.13 -31.88 -19.70
C ALA A 175 18.06 -30.68 -19.51
N ALA A 176 18.39 -30.34 -18.26
CA ALA A 176 19.32 -29.26 -17.94
C ALA A 176 20.74 -29.55 -18.47
N GLY A 177 21.18 -30.81 -18.39
CA GLY A 177 22.47 -31.24 -18.96
C GLY A 177 22.53 -31.10 -20.47
N ILE A 178 21.46 -31.48 -21.19
CA ILE A 178 21.35 -31.32 -22.65
C ILE A 178 21.38 -29.85 -23.02
N GLN A 179 20.60 -29.01 -22.32
CA GLN A 179 20.57 -27.57 -22.58
C GLN A 179 21.96 -26.93 -22.36
N ALA A 180 22.63 -27.26 -21.26
CA ALA A 180 23.96 -26.78 -20.97
C ALA A 180 25.01 -27.27 -21.98
N TRP A 181 24.82 -28.46 -22.56
CA TRP A 181 25.69 -28.99 -23.62
C TRP A 181 25.47 -28.27 -24.96
N TRP A 182 24.23 -27.91 -25.30
CA TRP A 182 23.90 -27.13 -26.50
C TRP A 182 24.45 -25.71 -26.43
N GLU A 183 24.37 -25.07 -25.26
CA GLU A 183 24.91 -23.72 -25.04
C GLU A 183 26.46 -23.68 -25.01
N ARG A 184 27.13 -24.83 -24.85
CA ARG A 184 28.60 -24.95 -24.84
C ARG A 184 29.22 -25.33 -26.19
N SER A 185 28.41 -25.67 -27.19
CA SER A 185 28.91 -26.03 -28.52
C SER A 185 29.12 -24.74 -29.33
N PRO A 186 30.36 -24.40 -29.74
CA PRO A 186 30.66 -23.20 -30.54
C PRO A 186 30.15 -23.28 -31.98
#